data_AF-A0A699UK34-F1
#
_entry.id   AF-A0A699UK34-F1
#
_cell.length_a   1.000
_cell.length_b   1.000
_cell.length_c   1.000
_cell.angle_alpha   90.00
_cell.angle_beta   90.00
_cell.angle_gamma   90.00
#
_symmetry.space_group_name_H-M   'P 1'
#
loop_
_entity.id
_entity.type
_entity.pdbx_description
1 polymer ?
#
loop_
_entity_poly.entity_id
_entity_poly.type
_entity_poly.pdbx_seq_one_letter_code
_entity_poly.pdbx_strand_id
1 'polypeptide(L)'
;MFVAFGGLPLKNAQCSPGGASDHLVPGAIERMSQAGVQFVNVSPLRDDLQGPVHNEWLAIRPGSDTALMMALCWVLVEEGLCNEDFLRRYTVGHERFVEYLRGLPDGVAKTPEWAAALTDLPAERIIRLAREMASKRTMINVAYSLQRSVHGEQPFWMTVTLAAMLGQIGLPGGGFGLGYGCMNNTGSGR
;
A
#
# COMPACT_ATOMS: atom_id res chain seq x y z
N MET A 1 4.26 -8.07 -6.73
CA MET A 1 4.59 -6.63 -6.77
C MET A 1 4.66 -6.09 -5.35
N PHE A 2 5.37 -4.98 -5.18
CA PHE A 2 5.56 -4.30 -3.90
C PHE A 2 5.06 -2.86 -4.03
N VAL A 3 4.02 -2.51 -3.30
CA VAL A 3 3.41 -1.17 -3.34
C VAL A 3 3.76 -0.45 -2.04
N ALA A 4 4.51 0.64 -2.14
CA ALA A 4 5.04 1.38 -1.00
C ALA A 4 4.38 2.76 -0.87
N PHE A 5 3.53 2.93 0.13
CA PHE A 5 2.96 4.23 0.52
C PHE A 5 3.92 4.94 1.47
N GLY A 6 4.36 6.14 1.10
CA GLY A 6 5.46 6.85 1.74
C GLY A 6 6.84 6.28 1.42
N GLY A 7 6.92 5.39 0.43
CA GLY A 7 8.15 4.82 -0.11
C GLY A 7 8.93 3.88 0.84
N LEU A 8 10.22 3.75 0.54
CA LEU A 8 11.19 2.84 1.16
C LEU A 8 12.62 3.48 1.20
N PRO A 9 12.78 4.68 1.78
CA PRO A 9 14.00 5.47 1.60
C PRO A 9 15.21 4.83 2.31
N LEU A 10 16.24 4.47 1.54
CA LEU A 10 17.45 3.80 2.06
C LEU A 10 18.17 4.57 3.17
N LYS A 11 18.11 5.91 3.15
CA LYS A 11 18.70 6.77 4.19
C LYS A 11 18.19 6.43 5.59
N ASN A 12 16.93 6.00 5.72
CA ASN A 12 16.32 5.67 7.00
C ASN A 12 16.75 4.27 7.50
N ALA A 13 17.18 3.39 6.61
CA ALA A 13 17.64 2.04 6.94
C ALA A 13 19.13 1.98 7.36
N GLN A 14 19.78 3.13 7.53
CA GLN A 14 21.17 3.21 8.03
C GLN A 14 21.27 3.08 9.56
N CYS A 15 20.13 3.15 10.26
CA CYS A 15 20.08 3.06 11.72
C CYS A 15 19.04 2.02 12.16
N SER A 16 19.28 1.42 13.33
CA SER A 16 18.34 0.53 14.00
C SER A 16 18.46 0.65 15.52
N PRO A 17 17.37 0.57 16.28
CA PRO A 17 17.45 0.37 17.73
C PRO A 17 17.95 -1.06 18.03
N GLY A 18 18.59 -1.25 19.18
CA GLY A 18 18.98 -2.60 19.65
C GLY A 18 20.42 -3.03 19.32
N GLY A 19 21.25 -2.12 18.81
CA GLY A 19 22.70 -2.34 18.65
C GLY A 19 23.13 -2.55 17.20
N ALA A 20 24.24 -3.26 17.00
CA ALA A 20 24.78 -3.52 15.67
C ALA A 20 23.82 -4.41 14.86
N SER A 21 23.52 -4.00 13.62
CA SER A 21 22.65 -4.75 12.71
C SER A 21 23.26 -4.77 11.30
N ASP A 22 23.05 -5.87 10.57
CA ASP A 22 23.46 -5.98 9.17
C ASP A 22 22.55 -5.08 8.30
N HIS A 23 23.10 -4.27 7.41
CA HIS A 23 22.32 -3.43 6.50
C HIS A 23 21.72 -4.25 5.34
N LEU A 24 20.55 -4.86 5.59
CA LEU A 24 19.94 -5.81 4.65
C LEU A 24 19.06 -5.17 3.59
N VAL A 25 18.55 -3.95 3.84
CA VAL A 25 17.53 -3.32 2.97
C VAL A 25 18.01 -3.13 1.53
N PRO A 26 19.22 -2.60 1.23
CA PRO A 26 19.68 -2.46 -0.15
C PRO A 26 19.76 -3.80 -0.89
N GLY A 27 20.36 -4.82 -0.26
CA GLY A 27 20.48 -6.14 -0.86
C GLY A 27 19.14 -6.87 -1.02
N ALA A 28 18.17 -6.61 -0.13
CA ALA A 28 16.82 -7.14 -0.28
C ALA A 28 16.09 -6.54 -1.48
N ILE A 29 16.17 -5.22 -1.65
CA ILE A 29 15.61 -4.52 -2.82
C ILE A 29 16.24 -5.02 -4.11
N GLU A 30 17.56 -5.18 -4.15
CA GLU A 30 18.27 -5.71 -5.31
C GLU A 30 17.81 -7.12 -5.68
N ARG A 31 17.77 -8.05 -4.70
CA ARG A 31 17.29 -9.42 -4.94
C ARG A 31 15.84 -9.45 -5.44
N MET A 32 14.96 -8.63 -4.86
CA MET A 32 13.58 -8.51 -5.33
C MET A 32 13.49 -7.95 -6.75
N SER A 33 14.32 -6.95 -7.08
CA SER A 33 14.40 -6.39 -8.43
C SER A 33 14.90 -7.43 -9.45
N GLN A 34 15.94 -8.20 -9.12
CA GLN A 34 16.47 -9.27 -9.95
C GLN A 34 15.47 -10.42 -10.14
N ALA A 35 14.61 -10.67 -9.14
CA ALA A 35 13.51 -11.62 -9.24
C ALA A 35 12.31 -11.10 -10.07
N GLY A 36 12.41 -9.91 -10.67
CA GLY A 36 11.36 -9.33 -11.52
C GLY A 36 10.18 -8.75 -10.74
N VAL A 37 10.33 -8.48 -9.44
CA VAL A 37 9.29 -7.81 -8.66
C VAL A 37 9.10 -6.39 -9.19
N GLN A 38 7.85 -6.06 -9.55
CA GLN A 38 7.46 -4.69 -9.87
C GLN A 38 7.24 -3.90 -8.58
N PHE A 39 7.74 -2.67 -8.56
CA PHE A 39 7.60 -1.73 -7.46
C PHE A 39 6.73 -0.55 -7.88
N VAL A 40 5.88 -0.10 -6.96
CA VAL A 40 5.11 1.14 -7.08
C VAL A 40 5.41 2.00 -5.87
N ASN A 41 6.08 3.13 -6.07
CA ASN A 41 6.35 4.14 -5.06
C ASN A 41 5.21 5.17 -5.06
N VAL A 42 4.32 5.07 -4.08
CA VAL A 42 3.30 6.08 -3.81
C VAL A 42 3.88 7.06 -2.79
N SER A 43 4.45 8.15 -3.29
CA SER A 43 5.05 9.20 -2.45
C SER A 43 5.07 10.54 -3.19
N PRO A 44 4.91 11.68 -2.50
CA PRO A 44 5.22 12.98 -3.09
C PRO A 44 6.68 13.12 -3.54
N LEU A 45 7.60 12.30 -3.03
CA LEU A 45 9.02 12.31 -3.39
C LEU A 45 9.41 11.06 -4.17
N ARG A 46 9.93 11.26 -5.39
CA ARG A 46 10.45 10.17 -6.22
C ARG A 46 11.57 9.38 -5.52
N ASP A 47 12.44 10.09 -4.81
CA ASP A 47 13.62 9.54 -4.16
C ASP A 47 13.33 8.67 -2.93
N ASP A 48 12.07 8.60 -2.49
CA ASP A 48 11.70 7.70 -1.41
C ASP A 48 11.80 6.22 -1.82
N LEU A 49 11.95 5.88 -3.09
CA LEU A 49 12.34 4.53 -3.51
C LEU A 49 13.27 4.62 -4.71
N GLN A 50 14.50 4.15 -4.53
CA GLN A 50 15.53 4.07 -5.56
C GLN A 50 16.12 2.66 -5.61
N GLY A 51 16.65 2.25 -6.77
CA GLY A 51 17.31 0.96 -6.94
C GLY A 51 16.59 -0.04 -7.85
N PRO A 52 15.29 -0.36 -7.65
CA PRO A 52 14.64 -1.34 -8.49
C PRO A 52 14.55 -0.93 -9.95
N VAL A 53 14.77 -1.88 -10.86
CA VAL A 53 14.69 -1.69 -12.32
C VAL A 53 13.26 -1.32 -12.74
N HIS A 54 12.27 -2.00 -12.17
CA HIS A 54 10.85 -1.73 -12.43
C HIS A 54 10.24 -0.99 -11.25
N ASN A 55 10.39 0.34 -11.24
CA ASN A 55 9.88 1.22 -10.20
C ASN A 55 9.03 2.33 -10.80
N GLU A 56 7.72 2.21 -10.68
CA GLU A 56 6.79 3.27 -11.04
C GLU A 56 6.62 4.24 -9.88
N TRP A 57 6.72 5.53 -10.15
CA TRP A 57 6.46 6.58 -9.16
C TRP A 57 5.10 7.22 -9.39
N LEU A 58 4.26 7.18 -8.34
CA LEU A 58 2.97 7.85 -8.27
C LEU A 58 3.10 9.04 -7.31
N ALA A 59 3.17 10.24 -7.89
CA ALA A 59 3.35 11.51 -7.19
C ALA A 59 2.05 11.95 -6.49
N ILE A 60 1.69 11.26 -5.42
CA ILE A 60 0.46 11.54 -4.68
C ILE A 60 0.51 12.87 -3.93
N ARG A 61 -0.62 13.58 -3.87
CA ARG A 61 -0.78 14.74 -2.98
C ARG A 61 -0.55 14.34 -1.51
N PRO A 62 0.33 15.02 -0.75
CA PRO A 62 0.58 14.69 0.65
C PRO A 62 -0.71 14.61 1.49
N GLY A 63 -0.89 13.51 2.24
CA GLY A 63 -2.04 13.31 3.13
C GLY A 63 -3.30 12.78 2.47
N SER A 64 -3.25 12.40 1.18
CA SER A 64 -4.39 11.86 0.44
C SER A 64 -4.36 10.33 0.26
N ASP A 65 -3.42 9.63 0.91
CA ASP A 65 -3.20 8.19 0.78
C ASP A 65 -4.44 7.35 1.10
N THR A 66 -5.20 7.74 2.14
CA THR A 66 -6.46 7.09 2.51
C THR A 66 -7.48 7.15 1.37
N ALA A 67 -7.54 8.27 0.64
CA ALA A 67 -8.45 8.41 -0.50
C ALA A 67 -8.06 7.48 -1.65
N LEU A 68 -6.75 7.39 -1.94
CA LEU A 68 -6.24 6.42 -2.93
C LEU A 68 -6.60 4.99 -2.53
N MET A 69 -6.33 4.58 -1.29
CA MET A 69 -6.65 3.23 -0.81
C MET A 69 -8.15 2.91 -0.89
N MET A 70 -9.02 3.86 -0.56
CA MET A 70 -10.47 3.67 -0.69
C MET A 70 -10.91 3.50 -2.14
N ALA A 71 -10.36 4.27 -3.07
CA ALA A 71 -10.67 4.09 -4.50
C ALA A 71 -10.09 2.80 -5.08
N LEU A 72 -8.95 2.32 -4.59
CA LEU A 72 -8.46 0.98 -4.92
C LEU A 72 -9.47 -0.07 -4.45
N CYS A 73 -9.95 0.01 -3.21
CA CYS A 73 -10.99 -0.88 -2.69
C CYS A 73 -12.29 -0.79 -3.48
N TRP A 74 -12.71 0.40 -3.91
CA TRP A 74 -13.87 0.59 -4.78
C TRP A 74 -13.76 -0.24 -6.05
N VAL A 75 -12.62 -0.16 -6.75
CA VAL A 75 -12.40 -0.91 -7.99
C VAL A 75 -12.42 -2.41 -7.74
N LEU A 76 -11.82 -2.86 -6.63
CA LEU A 76 -11.85 -4.29 -6.26
C LEU A 76 -13.29 -4.80 -6.06
N VAL A 77 -14.15 -4.00 -5.43
CA VAL A 77 -15.56 -4.35 -5.20
C VAL A 77 -16.35 -4.35 -6.50
N GLU A 78 -16.29 -3.26 -7.26
CA GLU A 78 -17.11 -3.10 -8.46
C GLU A 78 -16.73 -4.07 -9.59
N GLU A 79 -15.47 -4.51 -9.64
CA GLU A 79 -15.01 -5.52 -10.60
C GLU A 79 -15.04 -6.95 -10.07
N GLY A 80 -15.49 -7.17 -8.83
CA GLY A 80 -15.56 -8.51 -8.23
C GLY A 80 -14.18 -9.17 -8.03
N LEU A 81 -13.15 -8.36 -7.74
CA LEU A 81 -11.77 -8.80 -7.55
C LEU A 81 -11.40 -9.07 -6.08
N CYS A 82 -12.35 -8.87 -5.16
CA CYS A 82 -12.18 -9.16 -3.74
C CYS A 82 -12.04 -10.67 -3.48
N ASN A 83 -11.23 -11.02 -2.48
CA ASN A 83 -11.19 -12.39 -1.96
C ASN A 83 -12.31 -12.61 -0.93
N GLU A 84 -13.49 -12.98 -1.43
CA GLU A 84 -14.70 -13.15 -0.61
C GLU A 84 -14.55 -14.22 0.49
N ASP A 85 -13.81 -15.31 0.25
CA ASP A 85 -13.59 -16.34 1.29
C ASP A 85 -12.76 -15.79 2.45
N PHE A 86 -11.69 -15.05 2.12
CA PHE A 86 -10.85 -14.43 3.14
C PHE A 86 -11.66 -13.42 3.97
N LEU A 87 -12.41 -12.54 3.31
CA LEU A 87 -13.23 -11.52 3.96
C LEU A 87 -14.25 -12.15 4.89
N ARG A 88 -14.99 -13.17 4.44
CA ARG A 88 -16.00 -13.88 5.25
C ARG A 88 -15.40 -14.58 6.46
N ARG A 89 -14.22 -15.17 6.33
CA ARG A 89 -13.64 -16.03 7.39
C ARG A 89 -12.80 -15.28 8.41
N TYR A 90 -12.12 -14.22 7.98
CA TYR A 90 -11.08 -13.56 8.77
C TYR A 90 -11.36 -12.09 9.07
N THR A 91 -12.49 -11.54 8.63
CA THR A 91 -12.83 -10.13 8.86
C THR A 91 -14.26 -9.97 9.37
N VAL A 92 -14.57 -8.75 9.83
CA VAL A 92 -15.93 -8.32 10.21
C VAL A 92 -16.16 -6.91 9.66
N GLY A 93 -17.43 -6.57 9.39
CA GLY A 93 -17.81 -5.22 8.97
C GLY A 93 -17.53 -4.88 7.50
N HIS A 94 -17.13 -5.86 6.68
CA HIS A 94 -16.88 -5.67 5.24
C HIS A 94 -18.10 -5.07 4.50
N GLU A 95 -19.31 -5.60 4.75
CA GLU A 95 -20.54 -5.12 4.11
C GLU A 95 -20.78 -3.63 4.39
N ARG A 96 -20.70 -3.22 5.67
CA ARG A 96 -20.82 -1.81 6.07
C ARG A 96 -19.76 -0.91 5.42
N PHE A 97 -18.55 -1.43 5.23
CA PHE A 97 -17.50 -0.69 4.53
C PHE A 97 -17.81 -0.52 3.04
N VAL A 98 -18.33 -1.57 2.38
CA VAL A 98 -18.78 -1.48 0.98
C VAL A 98 -19.91 -0.46 0.82
N GLU A 99 -20.87 -0.41 1.74
CA GLU A 99 -21.92 0.62 1.74
C GLU A 99 -21.35 2.03 1.84
N TYR A 100 -20.35 2.23 2.70
CA TYR A 100 -19.64 3.51 2.82
C TYR A 100 -18.84 3.88 1.57
N LEU A 101 -18.15 2.91 0.96
CA LEU A 101 -17.47 3.11 -0.32
C LEU A 101 -18.47 3.58 -1.38
N ARG A 102 -19.63 2.93 -1.46
CA ARG A 102 -20.74 3.27 -2.38
C ARG A 102 -21.42 4.61 -2.08
N GLY A 103 -21.07 5.27 -0.97
CA GLY A 103 -21.63 6.55 -0.59
C GLY A 103 -23.05 6.47 -0.04
N LEU A 104 -23.52 5.29 0.38
CA LEU A 104 -24.87 5.16 0.93
C LEU A 104 -25.10 6.01 2.19
N PRO A 105 -24.15 6.12 3.13
CA PRO A 105 -24.35 6.93 4.34
C PRO A 105 -24.14 8.43 4.15
N ASP A 106 -23.30 8.84 3.19
CA ASP A 106 -22.81 10.23 3.08
C ASP A 106 -23.09 10.89 1.71
N GLY A 107 -23.66 10.15 0.76
CA GLY A 107 -23.94 10.60 -0.60
C GLY A 107 -22.71 10.71 -1.51
N VAL A 108 -21.53 10.29 -1.05
CA VAL A 108 -20.27 10.45 -1.80
C VAL A 108 -19.67 9.08 -2.11
N ALA A 109 -19.83 8.63 -3.34
CA ALA A 109 -19.16 7.44 -3.83
C ALA A 109 -17.64 7.65 -3.90
N LYS A 110 -16.87 6.71 -3.34
CA LYS A 110 -15.40 6.76 -3.28
C LYS A 110 -14.76 6.23 -4.58
N THR A 111 -15.23 6.74 -5.72
CA THR A 111 -14.82 6.28 -7.05
C THR A 111 -13.36 6.68 -7.39
N PRO A 112 -12.76 6.09 -8.45
CA PRO A 112 -11.48 6.55 -8.98
C PRO A 112 -11.44 8.03 -9.35
N GLU A 113 -12.53 8.58 -9.90
CA GLU A 113 -12.64 10.01 -10.26
C GLU A 113 -12.67 10.90 -9.02
N TRP A 114 -13.37 10.46 -7.96
CA TRP A 114 -13.37 11.12 -6.67
C TRP A 114 -11.96 11.17 -6.07
N ALA A 115 -11.24 10.05 -6.07
CA ALA A 115 -9.88 10.01 -5.56
C ALA A 115 -8.91 10.80 -6.45
N ALA A 116 -9.11 10.83 -7.77
CA ALA A 116 -8.25 11.59 -8.68
C ALA A 116 -8.21 13.09 -8.34
N ALA A 117 -9.37 13.66 -7.99
CA ALA A 117 -9.46 15.06 -7.56
C ALA A 117 -8.75 15.36 -6.23
N LEU A 118 -8.58 14.36 -5.36
CA LEU A 118 -7.95 14.49 -4.05
C LEU A 118 -6.45 14.17 -4.05
N THR A 119 -6.04 13.24 -4.92
CA THR A 119 -4.73 12.60 -4.90
C THR A 119 -3.76 13.14 -5.96
N ASP A 120 -4.27 13.90 -6.93
CA ASP A 120 -3.57 14.33 -8.15
C ASP A 120 -3.13 13.15 -9.06
N LEU A 121 -3.68 11.95 -8.83
CA LEU A 121 -3.42 10.77 -9.67
C LEU A 121 -4.56 10.54 -10.67
N PRO A 122 -4.29 10.22 -11.94
CA PRO A 122 -5.35 9.92 -12.91
C PRO A 122 -6.21 8.72 -12.50
N ALA A 123 -7.53 8.83 -12.63
CA ALA A 123 -8.49 7.76 -12.31
C ALA A 123 -8.15 6.43 -13.01
N GLU A 124 -7.80 6.48 -14.30
CA GLU A 124 -7.35 5.32 -15.09
C GLU A 124 -6.16 4.61 -14.43
N ARG A 125 -5.23 5.36 -13.85
CA ARG A 125 -4.07 4.77 -13.18
C ARG A 125 -4.47 4.07 -11.88
N ILE A 126 -5.40 4.65 -11.10
CA ILE A 126 -5.94 4.05 -9.88
C ILE A 126 -6.62 2.71 -10.23
N ILE A 127 -7.47 2.69 -11.25
CA ILE A 127 -8.16 1.47 -11.74
C ILE A 127 -7.13 0.40 -12.12
N ARG A 128 -6.16 0.77 -12.96
CA ARG A 128 -5.11 -0.16 -13.38
C ARG A 128 -4.30 -0.69 -12.20
N LEU A 129 -4.03 0.12 -11.18
CA LEU A 129 -3.25 -0.29 -10.01
C LEU A 129 -4.03 -1.32 -9.19
N ALA A 130 -5.33 -1.12 -8.97
CA ALA A 130 -6.17 -2.09 -8.29
C ALA A 130 -6.19 -3.45 -9.01
N ARG A 131 -6.36 -3.44 -10.34
CA ARG A 131 -6.31 -4.64 -11.18
C ARG A 131 -4.95 -5.35 -11.13
N GLU A 132 -3.86 -4.60 -11.18
CA GLU A 132 -2.49 -5.13 -11.05
C GLU A 132 -2.25 -5.75 -9.67
N MET A 133 -2.73 -5.10 -8.60
CA MET A 133 -2.61 -5.60 -7.22
C MET A 133 -3.40 -6.89 -7.01
N ALA A 134 -4.60 -7.00 -7.58
CA ALA A 134 -5.44 -8.19 -7.50
C ALA A 134 -4.89 -9.37 -8.31
N SER A 135 -4.32 -9.11 -9.50
CA SER A 135 -3.82 -10.16 -10.41
C SER A 135 -2.46 -10.74 -10.02
N LYS A 136 -1.77 -10.18 -9.03
CA LYS A 136 -0.40 -10.57 -8.64
C LYS A 136 -0.30 -10.82 -7.14
N ARG A 137 0.73 -11.58 -6.74
CA ARG A 137 1.19 -11.60 -5.34
C ARG A 137 1.63 -10.19 -4.95
N THR A 138 0.95 -9.56 -3.99
CA THR A 138 1.12 -8.14 -3.64
C THR A 138 1.43 -7.96 -2.16
N MET A 139 2.54 -7.28 -1.87
CA MET A 139 2.92 -6.80 -0.55
C MET A 139 2.72 -5.29 -0.50
N ILE A 140 1.97 -4.82 0.49
CA ILE A 140 1.74 -3.40 0.75
C ILE A 140 2.68 -2.95 1.88
N ASN A 141 3.48 -1.92 1.64
CA ASN A 141 4.27 -1.26 2.67
C ASN A 141 3.70 0.13 2.98
N VAL A 142 3.69 0.48 4.26
CA VAL A 142 3.42 1.85 4.71
C VAL A 142 4.57 2.39 5.54
N ALA A 143 5.09 3.55 5.17
CA ALA A 143 6.09 4.25 5.94
C ALA A 143 5.50 4.91 7.20
N TYR A 144 6.30 5.01 8.27
CA TYR A 144 5.88 5.65 9.53
C TYR A 144 5.57 7.14 9.41
N SER A 145 5.99 7.81 8.33
CA SER A 145 5.64 9.21 8.07
C SER A 145 4.14 9.41 7.89
N LEU A 146 3.42 8.43 7.34
CA LEU A 146 1.98 8.55 7.05
C LEU A 146 1.13 8.71 8.32
N GLN A 147 1.59 8.17 9.45
CA GLN A 147 0.90 8.36 10.73
C GLN A 147 1.32 9.62 11.51
N ARG A 148 2.21 10.44 10.95
CA ARG A 148 2.69 11.70 11.57
C ARG A 148 1.98 12.92 10.97
N SER A 149 0.70 12.77 10.70
CA SER A 149 -0.19 13.82 10.23
C SER A 149 -1.49 13.80 11.04
N VAL A 150 -2.32 14.83 10.85
CA VAL A 150 -3.72 14.79 11.30
C VAL A 150 -4.40 13.58 10.64
N HIS A 151 -5.17 12.82 11.41
CA HIS A 151 -5.80 11.56 10.99
C HIS A 151 -4.82 10.47 10.54
N GLY A 152 -3.62 10.45 11.11
CA GLY A 152 -2.54 9.52 10.76
C GLY A 152 -2.88 8.04 10.97
N GLU A 153 -3.90 7.71 11.76
CA GLU A 153 -4.41 6.36 11.94
C GLU A 153 -5.14 5.82 10.70
N GLN A 154 -5.72 6.71 9.88
CA GLN A 154 -6.56 6.34 8.73
C GLN A 154 -5.81 5.57 7.64
N PRO A 155 -4.61 6.00 7.16
CA PRO A 155 -3.88 5.23 6.15
C PRO A 155 -3.42 3.85 6.68
N PHE A 156 -3.17 3.73 7.99
CA PHE A 156 -2.81 2.45 8.60
C PHE A 156 -4.01 1.50 8.65
N TRP A 157 -5.18 1.97 9.07
CA TRP A 157 -6.41 1.17 9.02
C TRP A 157 -6.76 0.77 7.59
N MET A 158 -6.68 1.71 6.64
CA MET A 158 -6.95 1.42 5.23
C MET A 158 -5.97 0.44 4.60
N THR A 159 -4.71 0.41 5.04
CA THR A 159 -3.74 -0.59 4.59
C THR A 159 -4.17 -2.01 4.96
N VAL A 160 -4.61 -2.20 6.20
CA VAL A 160 -5.10 -3.50 6.66
C VAL A 160 -6.36 -3.89 5.90
N THR A 161 -7.29 -2.95 5.71
CA THR A 161 -8.53 -3.16 4.94
C THR A 161 -8.23 -3.56 3.49
N LEU A 162 -7.38 -2.82 2.78
CA LEU A 162 -7.01 -3.11 1.40
C LEU A 162 -6.29 -4.47 1.28
N ALA A 163 -5.37 -4.77 2.19
CA ALA A 163 -4.69 -6.07 2.22
C ALA A 163 -5.66 -7.24 2.49
N ALA A 164 -6.66 -7.02 3.35
CA ALA A 164 -7.70 -8.01 3.63
C ALA A 164 -8.64 -8.23 2.43
N MET A 165 -9.02 -7.16 1.71
CA MET A 165 -9.83 -7.26 0.49
C MET A 165 -9.11 -7.99 -0.64
N LEU A 166 -7.80 -7.82 -0.77
CA LEU A 166 -6.97 -8.63 -1.68
C LEU A 166 -6.84 -10.09 -1.21
N GLY A 167 -7.05 -10.36 0.09
CA GLY A 167 -7.00 -11.69 0.71
C GLY A 167 -5.65 -12.39 0.60
N GLN A 168 -4.55 -11.63 0.65
CA GLN A 168 -3.20 -12.17 0.51
C GLN A 168 -2.41 -12.20 1.82
N ILE A 169 -3.04 -11.81 2.93
CA ILE A 169 -2.43 -11.83 4.27
C ILE A 169 -2.07 -13.27 4.65
N GLY A 170 -0.86 -13.45 5.17
CA GLY A 170 -0.34 -14.76 5.60
C GLY A 170 0.33 -15.58 4.50
N LEU A 171 0.32 -15.11 3.25
CA LEU A 171 1.00 -15.78 2.14
C LEU A 171 2.42 -15.21 1.95
N PRO A 172 3.43 -16.04 1.60
CA PRO A 172 4.77 -15.55 1.32
C PRO A 172 4.78 -14.46 0.25
N GLY A 173 5.33 -13.28 0.59
CA GLY A 173 5.37 -12.10 -0.28
C GLY A 173 4.01 -11.40 -0.47
N GLY A 174 3.00 -11.74 0.33
CA GLY A 174 1.66 -11.17 0.27
C GLY A 174 1.22 -10.52 1.58
N GLY A 175 0.23 -9.64 1.51
CA GLY A 175 -0.35 -8.96 2.67
C GLY A 175 0.22 -7.56 2.84
N PHE A 176 0.54 -7.19 4.07
CA PHE A 176 1.08 -5.86 4.39
C PHE A 176 2.24 -5.94 5.39
N GLY A 177 3.08 -4.92 5.37
CA GLY A 177 4.03 -4.62 6.42
C GLY A 177 4.07 -3.13 6.70
N LEU A 178 4.39 -2.80 7.95
CA LEU A 178 4.41 -1.42 8.44
C LEU A 178 5.85 -1.07 8.77
N GLY A 179 6.40 -0.09 8.05
CA GLY A 179 7.72 0.46 8.32
C GLY A 179 8.90 -0.26 7.67
N TYR A 180 8.70 -1.02 6.57
CA TYR A 180 9.86 -1.42 5.78
C TYR A 180 10.59 -0.15 5.30
N GLY A 181 11.92 -0.16 5.36
CA GLY A 181 12.73 1.01 5.00
C GLY A 181 12.59 2.22 5.94
N CYS A 182 11.86 2.13 7.06
CA CYS A 182 11.83 3.20 8.07
C CYS A 182 12.94 3.07 9.11
N MET A 183 13.46 1.85 9.27
CA MET A 183 14.57 1.44 10.13
C MET A 183 15.20 0.20 9.48
N ASN A 184 16.39 -0.21 9.92
CA ASN A 184 17.07 -1.37 9.34
C ASN A 184 16.51 -2.74 9.78
N ASN A 185 15.72 -2.81 10.86
CA ASN A 185 15.27 -4.07 11.46
C ASN A 185 13.89 -4.55 10.99
N THR A 186 13.08 -3.69 10.34
CA THR A 186 11.77 -4.15 9.87
C THR A 186 11.97 -5.19 8.76
N GLY A 187 11.62 -6.44 9.05
CA GLY A 187 11.79 -7.57 8.11
C GLY A 187 13.14 -8.28 8.15
N SER A 188 14.07 -7.91 9.04
CA SER A 188 15.42 -8.50 9.10
C SER A 188 15.46 -9.91 9.71
N GLY A 189 14.35 -10.41 10.28
CA GLY A 189 14.30 -11.71 10.95
C GLY A 189 15.18 -11.79 12.22
N ARG A 190 15.70 -10.65 12.67
CA ARG A 190 16.54 -10.44 13.85
C ARG A 190 16.06 -9.21 14.58
#